data_AF-A0A9E0Q7W7-F1
#
_entry.id   AF-A0A9E0Q7W7-F1
#
_cell.length_a   1.000
_cell.length_b   1.000
_cell.length_c   1.000
_cell.angle_alpha   90.00
_cell.angle_beta   90.00
_cell.angle_gamma   90.00
#
_symmetry.space_group_name_H-M   'P 1'
#
loop_
_entity.id
_entity.type
_entity.pdbx_description
1 polymer ?
#
loop_
_entity_poly.entity_id
_entity_poly.type
_entity_poly.pdbx_seq_one_letter_code
_entity_poly.pdbx_strand_id
1 'polypeptide(L)'
;MKKIALLYLFILAQSINPIFSQHKGNGNEIPVLKEISGFQEVKKIFPQAHELAQINDVWHKIVDNQKQTLGYCISSKPYSEGIKGYHAATPVLIILDKEKTIKRVTLLSHYETQSYVEMLKQNKFFASWEGKTIKDAMNAKASPDSYSGATITAVSIRRNIDIILRKAYENRF
;
A
#
# COMPACT_ATOMS: atom_id res chain seq x y z
N MET A 1 28.50 69.17 -0.40
CA MET A 1 29.12 67.92 -0.90
C MET A 1 28.31 66.74 -0.38
N LYS A 2 27.68 66.00 -1.29
CA LYS A 2 26.73 64.92 -0.99
C LYS A 2 27.49 63.65 -0.58
N LYS A 3 27.08 63.00 0.51
CA LYS A 3 27.34 61.57 0.72
C LYS A 3 26.02 60.92 1.12
N ILE A 4 25.38 60.30 0.14
CA ILE A 4 24.17 59.47 0.30
C ILE A 4 24.67 58.13 0.84
N ALA A 5 24.35 57.82 2.09
CA ALA A 5 24.54 56.49 2.64
C ALA A 5 23.38 55.61 2.18
N LEU A 6 23.65 54.74 1.21
CA LEU A 6 22.74 53.71 0.73
C LEU A 6 22.77 52.56 1.74
N LEU A 7 21.75 52.45 2.59
CA LEU A 7 21.60 51.31 3.50
C LEU A 7 21.03 50.13 2.70
N TYR A 8 21.86 49.15 2.38
CA TYR A 8 21.42 47.90 1.77
C TYR A 8 20.65 47.06 2.80
N LEU A 9 19.35 46.89 2.57
CA LEU A 9 18.50 45.96 3.31
C LEU A 9 18.80 44.53 2.83
N PHE A 10 19.64 43.80 3.58
CA PHE A 10 19.91 42.39 3.31
C PHE A 10 18.75 41.54 3.87
N ILE A 11 17.75 41.24 3.04
CA ILE A 11 16.70 40.27 3.39
C ILE A 11 17.29 38.87 3.19
N LEU A 12 17.74 38.26 4.29
CA LEU A 12 18.06 36.84 4.33
C LEU A 12 16.74 36.05 4.22
N ALA A 13 16.38 35.65 3.00
CA ALA A 13 15.38 34.61 2.81
C ALA A 13 15.99 33.27 3.28
N GLN A 14 15.77 32.94 4.55
CA GLN A 14 16.03 31.61 5.08
C GLN A 14 15.04 30.67 4.37
N SER A 15 15.52 29.98 3.34
CA SER A 15 14.84 28.81 2.79
C SER A 15 14.82 27.77 3.90
N ILE A 16 13.68 27.68 4.59
CA ILE A 16 13.39 26.59 5.51
C ILE A 16 13.26 25.36 4.61
N ASN A 17 14.38 24.69 4.34
CA ASN A 17 14.33 23.33 3.82
C ASN A 17 13.60 22.52 4.89
N PRO A 18 12.41 21.96 4.62
CA PRO A 18 11.79 21.08 5.58
C PRO A 18 12.77 19.93 5.80
N ILE A 19 13.30 19.86 7.02
CA ILE A 19 14.14 18.74 7.46
C ILE A 19 13.25 17.52 7.31
N PHE A 20 13.48 16.75 6.24
CA PHE A 20 12.87 15.46 6.04
C PHE A 20 13.45 14.57 7.12
N SER A 21 12.77 14.51 8.27
CA SER A 21 13.13 13.62 9.37
C SER A 21 12.96 12.20 8.82
N GLN A 22 14.06 11.59 8.38
CA GLN A 22 14.09 10.16 8.10
C GLN A 22 13.72 9.45 9.41
N HIS A 23 12.49 8.91 9.47
CA HIS A 23 12.07 7.99 10.50
C HIS A 23 12.94 6.72 10.34
N LYS A 24 14.14 6.72 10.93
CA LYS A 24 14.97 5.53 11.02
C LYS A 24 14.26 4.56 11.95
N GLY A 25 13.44 3.69 11.38
CA GLY A 25 12.96 2.51 12.08
C GLY A 25 14.15 1.77 12.68
N ASN A 26 14.10 1.53 13.98
CA ASN A 26 15.20 0.91 14.70
C ASN A 26 15.33 -0.54 14.21
N GLY A 27 16.38 -0.86 13.45
CA GLY A 27 16.59 -2.19 12.85
C GLY A 27 16.73 -3.34 13.86
N ASN A 28 16.67 -3.02 15.16
CA ASN A 28 16.76 -3.96 16.28
C ASN A 28 15.37 -4.36 16.84
N GLU A 29 14.26 -3.98 16.19
CA GLU A 29 12.94 -4.48 16.58
C GLU A 29 12.86 -6.00 16.40
N ILE A 30 12.46 -6.71 17.45
CA ILE A 30 12.20 -8.15 17.39
C ILE A 30 11.00 -8.36 16.46
N PRO A 31 11.12 -9.20 15.40
CA PRO A 31 10.01 -9.46 14.50
C PRO A 31 8.86 -10.15 15.24
N VAL A 32 7.71 -9.49 15.27
CA VAL A 32 6.47 -10.02 15.84
C VAL A 32 5.44 -10.17 14.74
N LEU A 33 4.74 -11.32 14.74
CA LEU A 33 3.62 -11.55 13.83
C LEU A 33 2.51 -10.53 14.12
N LYS A 34 2.19 -9.72 13.11
CA LYS A 34 1.01 -8.86 13.14
C LYS A 34 -0.12 -9.59 12.45
N GLU A 35 -1.12 -9.95 13.21
CA GLU A 35 -2.31 -10.60 12.67
C GLU A 35 -3.24 -9.59 12.00
N ILE A 36 -3.55 -9.82 10.73
CA ILE A 36 -4.46 -9.00 9.96
C ILE A 36 -5.55 -9.89 9.36
N SER A 37 -6.78 -9.70 9.83
CA SER A 37 -7.94 -10.34 9.22
C SER A 37 -8.30 -9.65 7.92
N GLY A 38 -8.09 -10.35 6.80
CA GLY A 38 -8.47 -9.83 5.47
C GLY A 38 -9.95 -9.49 5.36
N PHE A 39 -10.83 -10.23 6.05
CA PHE A 39 -12.26 -9.91 6.07
C PHE A 39 -12.56 -8.62 6.84
N GLN A 40 -11.84 -8.30 7.91
CA GLN A 40 -11.98 -7.01 8.59
C GLN A 40 -11.51 -5.85 7.71
N GLU A 41 -10.44 -6.04 6.93
CA GLU A 41 -10.03 -5.04 5.93
C GLU A 41 -11.10 -4.82 4.86
N VAL A 42 -11.78 -5.88 4.43
CA VAL A 42 -12.95 -5.77 3.54
C VAL A 42 -14.07 -4.97 4.20
N LYS A 43 -14.41 -5.25 5.46
CA LYS A 43 -15.47 -4.53 6.18
C LYS A 43 -15.18 -3.04 6.42
N LYS A 44 -13.91 -2.64 6.43
CA LYS A 44 -13.54 -1.20 6.46
C LYS A 44 -13.96 -0.47 5.18
N ILE A 45 -14.08 -1.17 4.05
CA ILE A 45 -14.50 -0.60 2.76
C ILE A 45 -15.98 -0.86 2.50
N PHE A 46 -16.45 -2.06 2.84
CA PHE A 46 -17.84 -2.50 2.68
C PHE A 46 -18.38 -2.99 4.03
N PRO A 47 -18.87 -2.10 4.91
CA PRO A 47 -19.36 -2.47 6.24
C PRO A 47 -20.45 -3.55 6.24
N GLN A 48 -21.24 -3.62 5.18
CA GLN A 48 -22.30 -4.59 4.93
C GLN A 48 -21.82 -5.94 4.37
N ALA A 49 -20.51 -6.11 4.14
CA ALA A 49 -19.95 -7.39 3.70
C ALA A 49 -20.22 -8.48 4.75
N HIS A 50 -20.77 -9.59 4.27
CA HIS A 50 -21.15 -10.75 5.05
C HIS A 50 -20.25 -11.96 4.75
N GLU A 51 -19.81 -12.13 3.50
CA GLU A 51 -19.04 -13.30 3.07
C GLU A 51 -18.12 -12.97 1.89
N LEU A 52 -17.03 -13.75 1.77
CA LEU A 52 -16.17 -13.81 0.59
C LEU A 52 -16.45 -15.11 -0.19
N ALA A 53 -17.31 -15.04 -1.20
CA ALA A 53 -17.67 -16.19 -2.02
C ALA A 53 -16.59 -16.42 -3.09
N GLN A 54 -15.91 -17.56 -3.06
CA GLN A 54 -14.87 -17.91 -4.01
C GLN A 54 -15.44 -18.06 -5.44
N ILE A 55 -14.75 -17.48 -6.42
CA ILE A 55 -15.06 -17.65 -7.86
C ILE A 55 -14.06 -18.64 -8.48
N ASN A 56 -12.78 -18.41 -8.21
CA ASN A 56 -11.66 -19.29 -8.60
C ASN A 56 -10.52 -19.13 -7.60
N ASP A 57 -9.33 -19.66 -7.90
CA ASP A 57 -8.17 -19.61 -7.00
C ASP A 57 -7.62 -18.20 -6.72
N VAL A 58 -8.10 -17.19 -7.44
CA VAL A 58 -7.64 -15.80 -7.34
C VAL A 58 -8.76 -14.89 -6.85
N TRP A 59 -9.93 -14.99 -7.45
CA TRP A 59 -11.04 -14.05 -7.29
C TRP A 59 -12.06 -14.54 -6.27
N HIS A 60 -12.44 -13.62 -5.39
CA HIS A 60 -13.55 -13.80 -4.45
C HIS A 60 -14.54 -12.64 -4.63
N LYS A 61 -15.84 -12.95 -4.67
CA LYS A 61 -16.91 -11.96 -4.54
C LYS A 61 -17.04 -11.55 -3.10
N ILE A 62 -17.16 -10.26 -2.86
CA ILE A 62 -17.61 -9.72 -1.58
C ILE A 62 -19.12 -9.63 -1.67
N VAL A 63 -19.84 -10.34 -0.82
CA VAL A 63 -21.33 -10.37 -0.84
C VAL A 63 -21.92 -9.91 0.49
N ASP A 64 -23.10 -9.31 0.43
CA ASP A 64 -23.92 -9.02 1.61
C ASP A 64 -24.70 -10.26 2.08
N ASN A 65 -25.54 -10.08 3.10
CA ASN A 65 -26.38 -11.13 3.65
C ASN A 65 -27.52 -11.58 2.71
N GLN A 66 -27.84 -10.82 1.65
CA GLN A 66 -28.75 -11.24 0.57
C GLN A 66 -28.01 -11.85 -0.62
N LYS A 67 -26.70 -12.15 -0.49
CA LYS A 67 -25.84 -12.66 -1.57
C LYS A 67 -25.69 -11.69 -2.75
N GLN A 68 -26.02 -10.40 -2.58
CA GLN A 68 -25.74 -9.41 -3.62
C GLN A 68 -24.26 -9.08 -3.63
N THR A 69 -23.68 -8.97 -4.83
CA THR A 69 -22.26 -8.63 -4.99
C THR A 69 -22.04 -7.15 -4.67
N LEU A 70 -21.16 -6.88 -3.71
CA LEU A 70 -20.71 -5.55 -3.31
C LEU A 70 -19.45 -5.11 -4.07
N GLY A 71 -18.59 -6.08 -4.38
CA GLY A 71 -17.31 -5.89 -5.05
C GLY A 71 -16.54 -7.21 -5.09
N TYR A 72 -15.22 -7.12 -5.22
CA TYR A 72 -14.34 -8.28 -5.32
C TYR A 72 -13.08 -8.09 -4.48
N CYS A 73 -12.41 -9.19 -4.13
CA CYS A 73 -11.06 -9.12 -3.61
C CYS A 73 -10.17 -10.23 -4.17
N ILE A 74 -8.87 -9.93 -4.22
CA ILE A 74 -7.80 -10.85 -4.64
C ILE A 74 -6.70 -10.83 -3.59
N SER A 75 -6.18 -12.00 -3.24
CA SER A 75 -5.17 -12.17 -2.18
C SER A 75 -3.90 -12.79 -2.74
N SER A 76 -2.77 -12.15 -2.47
CA SER A 76 -1.45 -12.71 -2.85
C SER A 76 -0.97 -13.82 -1.93
N LYS A 77 -1.61 -14.05 -0.77
CA LYS A 77 -1.13 -14.99 0.27
C LYS A 77 -0.74 -16.39 -0.26
N PRO A 78 -1.52 -17.04 -1.15
CA PRO A 78 -1.16 -18.35 -1.72
C PRO A 78 0.06 -18.31 -2.67
N TYR A 79 0.49 -17.12 -3.07
CA TYR A 79 1.52 -16.87 -4.09
C TYR A 79 2.71 -16.08 -3.56
N SER A 80 2.77 -15.85 -2.24
CA SER A 80 3.82 -15.05 -1.59
C SER A 80 5.10 -15.83 -1.30
N GLU A 81 5.13 -17.13 -1.59
CA GLU A 81 6.32 -17.97 -1.36
C GLU A 81 7.53 -17.41 -2.13
N GLY A 82 8.68 -17.32 -1.45
CA GLY A 82 9.90 -16.76 -2.01
C GLY A 82 9.95 -15.23 -2.14
N ILE A 83 8.85 -14.50 -1.86
CA ILE A 83 8.85 -13.04 -1.82
C ILE A 83 9.16 -12.58 -0.39
N LYS A 84 10.43 -12.23 -0.12
CA LYS A 84 10.91 -11.83 1.20
C LYS A 84 10.91 -10.30 1.36
N GLY A 85 10.28 -9.83 2.44
CA GLY A 85 10.42 -8.48 2.99
C GLY A 85 11.61 -8.36 3.92
N TYR A 86 11.56 -7.39 4.84
CA TYR A 86 12.62 -7.15 5.81
C TYR A 86 12.77 -8.33 6.77
N HIS A 87 11.65 -8.93 7.20
CA HIS A 87 11.65 -10.09 8.10
C HIS A 87 11.08 -11.36 7.46
N ALA A 88 9.96 -11.25 6.72
CA ALA A 88 9.28 -12.39 6.12
C ALA A 88 8.46 -11.96 4.90
N ALA A 89 7.60 -12.84 4.40
CA ALA A 89 6.68 -12.46 3.33
C ALA A 89 5.72 -11.35 3.75
N THR A 90 5.37 -10.50 2.79
CA THR A 90 4.45 -9.35 2.97
C THR A 90 3.22 -9.52 2.07
N PRO A 91 2.39 -10.56 2.31
CA PRO A 91 1.19 -10.80 1.51
C PRO A 91 0.27 -9.57 1.56
N VAL A 92 -0.34 -9.26 0.43
CA VAL A 92 -1.33 -8.19 0.25
C VAL A 92 -2.71 -8.73 -0.10
N LEU A 93 -3.72 -7.94 0.27
CA LEU A 93 -5.10 -8.03 -0.19
C LEU A 93 -5.42 -6.79 -1.02
N ILE A 94 -6.01 -6.99 -2.20
CA ILE A 94 -6.54 -5.92 -3.03
C ILE A 94 -8.06 -6.03 -3.05
N ILE A 95 -8.74 -4.94 -2.69
CA ILE A 95 -10.19 -4.83 -2.64
C ILE A 95 -10.64 -3.96 -3.81
N LEU A 96 -11.64 -4.42 -4.56
CA LEU A 96 -12.16 -3.78 -5.76
C LEU A 96 -13.68 -3.56 -5.65
N ASP A 97 -14.18 -2.54 -6.34
CA ASP A 97 -15.62 -2.34 -6.55
C ASP A 97 -16.19 -3.27 -7.62
N LYS A 98 -17.48 -3.11 -7.94
CA LYS A 98 -18.20 -3.96 -8.90
C LYS A 98 -17.65 -3.81 -10.32
N GLU A 99 -17.08 -2.64 -10.61
CA GLU A 99 -16.43 -2.29 -11.87
C GLU A 99 -14.97 -2.78 -11.95
N LYS A 100 -14.51 -3.54 -10.94
CA LYS A 100 -13.13 -4.06 -10.83
C LYS A 100 -12.08 -2.94 -10.81
N THR A 101 -12.44 -1.81 -10.22
CA THR A 101 -11.54 -0.71 -9.90
C THR A 101 -11.05 -0.86 -8.46
N ILE A 102 -9.74 -0.69 -8.24
CA ILE A 102 -9.11 -0.88 -6.93
C ILE A 102 -9.59 0.21 -5.95
N LYS A 103 -10.19 -0.23 -4.85
CA LYS A 103 -10.60 0.62 -3.72
C LYS A 103 -9.53 0.70 -2.64
N ARG A 104 -8.76 -0.37 -2.45
CA ARG A 104 -7.72 -0.45 -1.43
C ARG A 104 -6.68 -1.51 -1.77
N VAL A 105 -5.43 -1.22 -1.46
CA VAL A 105 -4.36 -2.21 -1.29
C VAL A 105 -3.95 -2.18 0.19
N THR A 106 -3.88 -3.34 0.83
CA THR A 106 -3.47 -3.46 2.24
C THR A 106 -2.64 -4.72 2.47
N LEU A 107 -1.86 -4.72 3.53
CA LEU A 107 -1.11 -5.90 3.98
C LEU A 107 -2.07 -6.91 4.65
N LEU A 108 -1.76 -8.19 4.50
CA LEU A 108 -2.24 -9.29 5.34
C LEU A 108 -1.18 -9.60 6.42
N SER A 109 -1.41 -10.61 7.26
CA SER A 109 -0.52 -10.92 8.38
C SER A 109 0.96 -11.00 7.95
N HIS A 110 1.85 -10.34 8.70
CA HIS A 110 3.25 -10.16 8.34
C HIS A 110 4.16 -9.98 9.56
N TYR A 111 5.48 -10.05 9.36
CA TYR A 111 6.49 -9.86 10.42
C TYR A 111 7.26 -8.53 10.31
N GLU A 112 6.92 -7.65 9.36
CA GLU A 112 7.61 -6.35 9.18
C GLU A 112 7.60 -5.46 10.44
N THR A 113 8.71 -4.75 10.64
CA THR A 113 8.89 -3.65 11.61
C THR A 113 7.77 -2.63 11.48
N GLN A 114 7.20 -2.19 12.61
CA GLN A 114 5.98 -1.35 12.59
C GLN A 114 6.20 -0.01 11.92
N SER A 115 7.32 0.64 12.25
CA SER A 115 7.68 1.95 11.70
C SER A 115 7.78 1.93 10.16
N TYR A 116 8.25 0.83 9.56
CA TYR A 116 8.34 0.72 8.09
C TYR A 116 6.95 0.69 7.45
N VAL A 117 6.01 -0.08 8.01
CA VAL A 117 4.63 -0.14 7.51
C VAL A 117 3.91 1.18 7.71
N GLU A 118 4.09 1.84 8.85
CA GLU A 118 3.49 3.15 9.14
C GLU A 118 4.00 4.22 8.18
N MET A 119 5.31 4.25 7.92
CA MET A 119 5.90 5.17 6.97
C MET A 119 5.34 4.97 5.55
N LEU A 120 5.18 3.73 5.09
CA LEU A 120 4.54 3.44 3.79
C LEU A 120 3.09 3.92 3.74
N LYS A 121 2.34 3.81 4.85
CA LYS A 121 0.97 4.33 4.95
C LYS A 121 0.95 5.86 4.92
N GLN A 122 1.77 6.51 5.73
CA GLN A 122 1.86 7.97 5.82
C GLN A 122 2.29 8.60 4.50
N ASN A 123 3.24 7.97 3.81
CA ASN A 123 3.75 8.41 2.52
C ASN A 123 2.88 7.96 1.32
N LYS A 124 1.66 7.47 1.59
CA LYS A 124 0.67 7.11 0.57
C LYS A 124 1.13 6.06 -0.45
N PHE A 125 2.07 5.19 -0.07
CA PHE A 125 2.59 4.13 -0.94
C PHE A 125 1.45 3.28 -1.53
N PHE A 126 0.58 2.74 -0.67
CA PHE A 126 -0.54 1.87 -1.06
C PHE A 126 -1.59 2.56 -1.95
N ALA A 127 -1.76 3.88 -1.79
CA ALA A 127 -2.71 4.67 -2.58
C ALA A 127 -2.30 4.80 -4.06
N SER A 128 -1.06 4.44 -4.40
CA SER A 128 -0.55 4.47 -5.79
C SER A 128 -1.34 3.57 -6.75
N TRP A 129 -2.12 2.61 -6.23
CA TRP A 129 -2.96 1.70 -7.02
C TRP A 129 -4.46 1.98 -6.90
N GLU A 130 -4.89 2.84 -5.98
CA GLU A 130 -6.31 3.15 -5.80
C GLU A 130 -6.88 3.91 -7.02
N GLY A 131 -8.12 3.60 -7.38
CA GLY A 131 -8.80 4.16 -8.56
C GLY A 131 -8.35 3.57 -9.91
N LYS A 132 -7.47 2.56 -9.92
CA LYS A 132 -6.99 1.93 -11.16
C LYS A 132 -7.74 0.64 -11.46
N THR A 133 -7.91 0.34 -12.74
CA THR A 133 -8.28 -1.01 -13.18
C THR A 133 -7.11 -1.97 -12.95
N ILE A 134 -7.37 -3.28 -12.95
CA ILE A 134 -6.31 -4.30 -12.89
C ILE A 134 -5.23 -4.07 -13.97
N LYS A 135 -5.66 -3.74 -15.19
CA LYS A 135 -4.75 -3.53 -16.33
C LYS A 135 -3.83 -2.34 -16.09
N ASP A 136 -4.37 -1.23 -15.62
CA ASP A 136 -3.58 -0.01 -15.36
C ASP A 136 -2.69 -0.17 -14.13
N ALA A 137 -3.18 -0.88 -13.12
CA ALA A 137 -2.47 -1.17 -11.88
C ALA A 137 -1.19 -2.01 -12.11
N MET A 138 -1.18 -2.91 -13.10
CA MET A 138 0.02 -3.69 -13.46
C MET A 138 1.17 -2.79 -13.95
N ASN A 139 0.84 -1.65 -14.58
CA ASN A 139 1.82 -0.69 -15.09
C ASN A 139 2.09 0.47 -14.11
N ALA A 140 1.35 0.53 -13.00
CA ALA A 140 1.49 1.58 -12.00
C ALA A 140 2.79 1.43 -11.21
N LYS A 141 3.36 2.57 -10.82
CA LYS A 141 4.55 2.66 -9.97
C LYS A 141 4.27 3.64 -8.84
N ALA A 142 4.66 3.27 -7.63
CA ALA A 142 4.69 4.20 -6.51
C ALA A 142 5.86 5.20 -6.71
N SER A 143 5.68 6.44 -6.26
CA SER A 143 6.75 7.45 -6.29
C SER A 143 7.94 6.99 -5.44
N PRO A 144 9.21 7.19 -5.85
CA PRO A 144 10.38 6.87 -5.03
C PRO A 144 10.31 7.39 -3.59
N ASP A 145 9.80 8.60 -3.40
CA ASP A 145 9.67 9.21 -2.07
C ASP A 145 8.67 8.48 -1.17
N SER A 146 7.71 7.75 -1.76
CA SER A 146 6.67 7.05 -1.00
C SER A 146 7.19 5.87 -0.19
N TYR A 147 8.41 5.41 -0.45
CA TYR A 147 9.02 4.26 0.24
C TYR A 147 10.46 4.50 0.72
N SER A 148 10.94 5.74 0.68
CA SER A 148 12.24 6.11 1.24
C SER A 148 12.33 5.71 2.72
N GLY A 149 13.37 4.96 3.10
CA GLY A 149 13.57 4.43 4.45
C GLY A 149 12.91 3.08 4.74
N ALA A 150 12.03 2.57 3.86
CA ALA A 150 11.38 1.25 3.98
C ALA A 150 11.47 0.47 2.66
N THR A 151 12.56 0.66 1.91
CA THR A 151 12.73 0.14 0.55
C THR A 151 12.55 -1.38 0.46
N ILE A 152 13.14 -2.15 1.39
CA ILE A 152 13.06 -3.62 1.37
C ILE A 152 11.60 -4.09 1.53
N THR A 153 10.91 -3.56 2.53
CA THR A 153 9.48 -3.80 2.77
C THR A 153 8.64 -3.42 1.55
N ALA A 154 8.86 -2.22 1.00
CA ALA A 154 8.11 -1.71 -0.15
C ALA A 154 8.32 -2.55 -1.41
N VAL A 155 9.55 -3.00 -1.69
CA VAL A 155 9.87 -3.88 -2.82
C VAL A 155 9.16 -5.22 -2.66
N SER A 156 9.16 -5.81 -1.47
CA SER A 156 8.43 -7.05 -1.21
C SER A 156 6.93 -6.89 -1.40
N ILE A 157 6.34 -5.81 -0.90
CA ILE A 157 4.92 -5.50 -1.09
C ILE A 157 4.61 -5.30 -2.56
N ARG A 158 5.45 -4.54 -3.27
CA ARG A 158 5.32 -4.30 -4.72
C ARG A 158 5.31 -5.61 -5.50
N ARG A 159 6.21 -6.54 -5.18
CA ARG A 159 6.25 -7.87 -5.81
C ARG A 159 4.98 -8.68 -5.54
N ASN A 160 4.45 -8.61 -4.32
CA ASN A 160 3.17 -9.26 -3.97
C ASN A 160 1.98 -8.63 -4.72
N ILE A 161 1.97 -7.31 -4.91
CA ILE A 161 0.99 -6.61 -5.76
C ILE A 161 1.12 -7.08 -7.21
N ASP A 162 2.34 -7.14 -7.76
CA ASP A 162 2.56 -7.54 -9.15
C ASP A 162 2.10 -8.96 -9.45
N ILE A 163 2.44 -9.92 -8.59
CA ILE A 163 2.05 -11.32 -8.82
C ILE A 163 0.54 -11.50 -8.77
N ILE A 164 -0.15 -10.85 -7.82
CA ILE A 164 -1.60 -11.01 -7.69
C ILE A 164 -2.36 -10.28 -8.79
N LEU A 165 -1.90 -9.10 -9.22
CA LEU A 165 -2.52 -8.39 -10.35
C LEU A 165 -2.38 -9.18 -11.65
N ARG A 166 -1.21 -9.77 -11.90
CA ARG A 166 -0.98 -10.63 -13.07
C ARG A 166 -1.90 -11.85 -13.06
N LYS A 167 -1.94 -12.58 -11.94
CA LYS A 167 -2.82 -13.74 -11.77
C LYS A 167 -4.29 -13.36 -11.91
N ALA A 168 -4.71 -12.23 -11.37
CA ALA A 168 -6.07 -11.74 -11.50
C ALA A 168 -6.43 -11.40 -12.95
N TYR A 169 -5.48 -10.83 -13.72
CA TYR A 169 -5.66 -10.54 -15.13
C TYR A 169 -5.76 -11.80 -16.00
N GLU A 170 -4.95 -12.83 -15.69
CA GLU A 170 -4.93 -14.13 -16.36
C GLU A 170 -6.18 -14.97 -16.04
N ASN A 171 -6.71 -14.87 -14.82
CA ASN A 171 -7.88 -15.63 -14.33
C ASN A 171 -9.15 -14.79 -14.26
N ARG A 172 -9.33 -13.85 -15.20
CA ARG A 172 -10.48 -12.96 -15.25
C ARG A 172 -11.77 -13.71 -15.62
N PHE A 173 -12.90 -13.18 -15.15
CA PHE A 173 -14.26 -13.65 -15.40
C PHE A 173 -15.18 -12.47 -15.74
#